data_AF-A0A6L9IU83-F1
#
_entry.id   AF-A0A6L9IU83-F1
#
_cell.length_a   1.000
_cell.length_b   1.000
_cell.length_c   1.000
_cell.angle_alpha   90.00
_cell.angle_beta   90.00
_cell.angle_gamma   90.00
#
_symmetry.space_group_name_H-M   'P 1'
#
loop_
_entity.id
_entity.type
_entity.pdbx_description
1 polymer ?
#
loop_
_entity_poly.entity_id
_entity_poly.type
_entity_poly.pdbx_seq_one_letter_code
_entity_poly.pdbx_strand_id
1 'polypeptide(L)'
;MTETFDKLKAMLEEKGTVSDEDIKKLTEEHGELTAEENAWLSAELHARQRKSEKTVTMEQFLEANKVLDAAAPDSEEYKNAQKIVDAFLAGQ
;
A
#
# COMPACT_ATOMS: atom_id res chain seq x y z
N MET A 1 14.15 -22.41 2.01
CA MET A 1 13.44 -21.51 1.08
C MET A 1 12.89 -22.36 -0.04
N THR A 2 11.56 -22.35 -0.16
CA THR A 2 10.77 -23.05 -1.17
C THR A 2 10.72 -22.23 -2.47
N GLU A 3 10.53 -22.90 -3.60
CA GLU A 3 10.36 -22.21 -4.90
C GLU A 3 9.10 -21.32 -4.91
N THR A 4 8.04 -21.76 -4.23
CA THR A 4 6.82 -20.98 -3.97
C THR A 4 7.14 -19.65 -3.31
N PHE A 5 7.95 -19.67 -2.25
CA PHE A 5 8.36 -18.47 -1.52
C PHE A 5 9.18 -17.51 -2.39
N ASP A 6 10.16 -18.03 -3.13
CA ASP A 6 11.01 -17.18 -3.98
C ASP A 6 10.19 -16.46 -5.06
N LYS A 7 9.19 -17.13 -5.66
CA LYS A 7 8.28 -16.51 -6.64
C LYS A 7 7.33 -15.49 -6.02
N LEU A 8 6.77 -15.79 -4.86
CA LEU A 8 5.89 -14.85 -4.14
C LEU A 8 6.68 -13.62 -3.69
N LYS A 9 7.90 -13.80 -3.20
CA LYS A 9 8.80 -12.71 -2.83
C LYS A 9 9.15 -11.85 -4.04
N ALA A 10 9.49 -12.45 -5.18
CA ALA A 10 9.75 -11.71 -6.41
C ALA A 10 8.53 -10.89 -6.85
N MET A 11 7.32 -11.47 -6.81
CA MET A 11 6.09 -10.72 -7.10
C MET A 11 5.84 -9.58 -6.11
N LEU A 12 6.14 -9.81 -4.83
CA LEU A 12 5.99 -8.80 -3.79
C LEU A 12 6.99 -7.65 -3.94
N GLU A 13 8.21 -7.94 -4.43
CA GLU A 13 9.21 -6.93 -4.79
C GLU A 13 8.83 -6.15 -6.04
N GLU A 14 8.27 -6.80 -7.06
CA GLU A 14 7.90 -6.18 -8.34
C GLU A 14 6.60 -5.37 -8.25
N LYS A 15 5.54 -5.95 -7.67
CA LYS A 15 4.19 -5.36 -7.63
C LYS A 15 3.89 -4.63 -6.32
N GLY A 16 4.69 -4.86 -5.28
CA GLY A 16 4.47 -4.30 -3.94
C GLY A 16 3.35 -4.98 -3.13
N THR A 17 2.58 -5.88 -3.76
CA THR A 17 1.49 -6.64 -3.16
C THR A 17 1.38 -8.01 -3.82
N VAL A 18 0.79 -8.96 -3.11
CA VAL A 18 0.51 -10.31 -3.59
C VAL A 18 -0.90 -10.68 -3.15
N SER A 19 -1.71 -11.21 -4.06
CA SER A 19 -3.08 -11.60 -3.75
C SER A 19 -3.15 -13.03 -3.21
N ASP A 20 -4.23 -13.33 -2.47
CA ASP A 20 -4.50 -14.69 -1.99
C ASP A 20 -4.65 -15.69 -3.16
N GLU A 21 -5.10 -15.23 -4.33
CA GLU A 21 -5.16 -16.03 -5.56
C GLU A 21 -3.77 -16.37 -6.09
N ASP A 22 -2.83 -15.41 -6.10
CA ASP A 22 -1.44 -15.65 -6.51
C ASP A 22 -0.74 -16.62 -5.55
N ILE A 23 -0.98 -16.46 -4.23
CA ILE A 23 -0.49 -17.38 -3.20
C ILE A 23 -1.02 -18.78 -3.50
N LYS A 24 -2.35 -18.94 -3.58
CA LYS A 24 -2.97 -20.24 -3.80
C LYS A 24 -2.47 -20.92 -5.08
N LYS A 25 -2.39 -20.18 -6.18
CA LYS A 25 -1.90 -20.70 -7.46
C LYS A 25 -0.46 -21.19 -7.37
N LEU A 26 0.44 -20.42 -6.76
CA LEU A 26 1.82 -20.85 -6.60
C LEU A 26 1.97 -22.01 -5.60
N THR A 27 1.11 -22.06 -4.58
CA THR A 27 1.08 -23.16 -3.62
C THR A 27 0.66 -24.47 -4.30
N GLU A 28 -0.30 -24.41 -5.23
CA GLU A 28 -0.74 -25.54 -6.05
C GLU A 28 0.33 -25.98 -7.07
N GLU A 29 1.08 -25.05 -7.65
CA GLU A 29 2.11 -25.33 -8.68
C GLU A 29 3.45 -25.80 -8.10
N HIS A 30 3.90 -25.23 -6.99
CA HIS A 30 5.27 -25.41 -6.45
C HIS A 30 5.32 -26.02 -5.05
N GLY A 31 4.17 -26.23 -4.41
CA GLY A 31 4.03 -26.82 -3.09
C GLY A 31 3.80 -25.81 -1.97
N GLU A 32 3.44 -26.33 -0.79
CA GLU A 32 3.09 -25.53 0.37
C GLU A 32 4.26 -24.71 0.93
N LEU A 33 3.94 -23.48 1.34
CA LEU A 33 4.85 -22.64 2.12
C LEU A 33 5.02 -23.24 3.52
N THR A 34 6.25 -23.20 4.04
CA THR A 34 6.46 -23.50 5.45
C THR A 34 5.85 -22.41 6.34
N ALA A 35 5.58 -22.73 7.60
CA ALA A 35 5.02 -21.76 8.56
C ALA A 35 5.88 -20.50 8.70
N GLU A 36 7.21 -20.65 8.66
CA GLU A 36 8.15 -19.51 8.71
C GLU A 36 8.07 -18.64 7.45
N GLU A 37 7.99 -19.25 6.27
CA GLU A 37 7.87 -18.54 4.99
C GLU A 37 6.53 -17.78 4.88
N ASN A 38 5.45 -18.40 5.33
CA ASN A 38 4.13 -17.76 5.35
C ASN A 38 4.09 -16.60 6.35
N ALA A 39 4.70 -16.76 7.53
CA ALA A 39 4.83 -15.69 8.52
C ALA A 39 5.65 -14.51 7.98
N TRP A 40 6.74 -14.78 7.26
CA TRP A 40 7.54 -13.74 6.62
C TRP A 40 6.74 -12.99 5.56
N LEU A 41 6.07 -13.70 4.64
CA LEU A 41 5.23 -13.12 3.59
C LEU A 41 4.14 -12.21 4.17
N SER A 42 3.44 -12.70 5.20
CA SER A 42 2.40 -11.95 5.89
C SER A 42 2.96 -10.71 6.59
N ALA A 43 4.09 -10.83 7.28
CA ALA A 43 4.74 -9.70 7.94
C ALA A 43 5.20 -8.63 6.95
N GLU A 44 5.79 -9.04 5.83
CA GLU A 44 6.26 -8.15 4.78
C GLU A 44 5.09 -7.48 4.04
N LEU A 45 4.03 -8.21 3.72
CA LEU A 45 2.78 -7.65 3.16
C LEU A 45 2.21 -6.57 4.08
N HIS A 46 2.08 -6.85 5.38
CA HIS A 46 1.59 -5.86 6.34
C HIS A 46 2.54 -4.67 6.52
N ALA A 47 3.86 -4.89 6.47
CA ALA A 47 4.83 -3.79 6.52
C ALA A 47 4.73 -2.89 5.30
N ARG A 48 4.49 -3.47 4.12
CA ARG A 48 4.26 -2.72 2.88
C ARG A 48 2.91 -2.03 2.84
N GLN A 49 1.85 -2.68 3.32
CA GLN A 49 0.55 -2.04 3.49
C GLN A 49 0.66 -0.81 4.39
N ARG A 50 1.30 -0.93 5.56
CA ARG A 50 1.56 0.21 6.46
C ARG A 50 2.45 1.30 5.85
N LYS A 51 3.37 0.95 4.94
CA LYS A 51 4.17 1.93 4.18
C LYS A 51 3.39 2.55 3.02
N SER A 52 2.43 1.81 2.45
CA SER A 52 1.60 2.25 1.33
C SER A 52 0.41 3.08 1.77
N GLU A 53 -0.05 2.88 3.01
CA GLU A 53 -0.80 3.86 3.79
C GLU A 53 0.13 5.05 3.97
N LYS A 54 0.17 5.90 2.94
CA LYS A 54 0.82 7.20 2.98
C LYS A 54 0.02 8.04 3.96
N THR A 55 0.31 7.86 5.25
CA THR A 55 -0.22 8.73 6.30
C THR A 55 0.06 10.14 5.88
N VAL A 56 -1.00 10.91 5.59
CA VAL A 56 -0.84 12.30 5.24
C VAL A 56 -0.15 12.98 6.43
N THR A 57 0.97 13.65 6.18
CA THR A 57 1.66 14.35 7.25
C THR A 57 0.94 15.67 7.54
N MET A 58 1.10 16.19 8.77
CA MET A 58 0.56 17.51 9.12
C MET A 58 1.07 18.60 8.16
N GLU A 59 2.31 18.50 7.66
CA GLU A 59 2.84 19.44 6.66
C GLU A 59 2.09 19.36 5.33
N GLN A 60 1.80 18.15 4.84
CA GLN A 60 1.01 17.95 3.62
C GLN A 60 -0.43 18.45 3.80
N PHE A 61 -1.02 18.24 4.98
CA PHE A 61 -2.32 18.80 5.35
C PHE A 61 -2.32 20.33 5.34
N LEU A 62 -1.33 20.97 5.98
CA LEU A 62 -1.22 22.43 6.03
C LEU A 62 -1.01 23.03 4.63
N GLU A 63 -0.21 22.40 3.80
CA GLU A 63 0.01 22.86 2.42
C GLU A 63 -1.26 22.70 1.57
N ALA A 64 -1.99 21.59 1.73
CA ALA A 64 -3.27 21.39 1.07
C ALA A 64 -4.31 22.45 1.48
N ASN A 65 -4.37 22.84 2.76
CA ASN A 65 -5.25 23.93 3.20
C ASN A 65 -4.91 25.27 2.54
N LYS A 66 -3.62 25.60 2.40
CA LYS A 66 -3.22 26.82 1.67
C LYS A 66 -3.65 26.79 0.21
N VAL A 67 -3.60 25.61 -0.42
CA VAL A 67 -4.07 25.43 -1.80
C VAL A 67 -5.58 25.57 -1.87
N LEU A 68 -6.34 25.05 -0.90
CA LEU A 68 -7.80 25.23 -0.85
C LEU A 68 -8.22 26.71 -0.71
N ASP A 69 -7.44 27.50 0.04
CA ASP A 69 -7.68 28.94 0.22
C ASP A 69 -7.35 29.76 -1.04
N ALA A 70 -6.43 29.28 -1.89
CA ALA A 70 -5.92 30.01 -3.04
C ALA A 70 -6.47 29.53 -4.39
N ALA A 71 -6.81 28.25 -4.52
CA ALA A 71 -7.29 27.64 -5.75
C ALA A 71 -8.76 27.97 -6.01
N ALA A 72 -9.13 28.04 -7.31
CA ALA A 72 -10.52 28.24 -7.67
C ALA A 72 -11.37 27.03 -7.22
N PRO A 73 -12.59 27.25 -6.70
CA PRO A 73 -13.52 26.17 -6.42
C PRO A 73 -13.70 25.30 -7.68
N ASP A 74 -13.64 23.99 -7.51
CA ASP A 74 -13.69 22.96 -8.57
C ASP A 74 -12.46 22.79 -9.49
N SER A 75 -11.38 23.55 -9.29
CA SER A 75 -10.12 23.31 -10.01
C SER A 75 -9.52 21.94 -9.66
N GLU A 76 -8.66 21.42 -10.53
CA GLU A 76 -7.97 20.16 -10.25
C GLU A 76 -7.06 20.27 -9.02
N GLU A 77 -6.43 21.43 -8.80
CA GLU A 77 -5.63 21.66 -7.59
C GLU A 77 -6.50 21.64 -6.33
N TYR A 78 -7.68 22.27 -6.38
CA TYR A 78 -8.63 22.26 -5.27
C TYR A 78 -9.09 20.84 -4.93
N LYS A 79 -9.49 20.05 -5.93
CA LYS A 79 -9.95 18.66 -5.73
C LYS A 79 -8.85 17.76 -5.17
N ASN A 80 -7.61 17.96 -5.59
CA ASN A 80 -6.48 17.18 -5.09
C ASN A 80 -6.09 17.60 -3.67
N ALA A 81 -6.11 18.90 -3.36
CA ALA A 81 -5.90 19.40 -2.00
C ALA A 81 -6.99 18.90 -1.04
N GLN A 82 -8.25 18.89 -1.47
CA GLN A 82 -9.37 18.39 -0.67
C GLN A 82 -9.19 16.92 -0.29
N LYS A 83 -8.75 16.07 -1.24
CA LYS A 83 -8.45 14.65 -0.95
C LYS A 83 -7.37 14.47 0.10
N ILE A 84 -6.35 15.33 0.12
CA ILE A 84 -5.26 15.27 1.11
C ILE A 84 -5.79 15.68 2.49
N VAL A 85 -6.61 16.72 2.56
CA VAL A 85 -7.28 17.17 3.79
C VAL A 85 -8.21 16.09 4.34
N ASP A 86 -9.05 15.50 3.48
CA ASP A 86 -9.99 14.45 3.87
C ASP A 86 -9.27 13.19 4.34
N ALA A 87 -8.19 12.78 3.65
CA ALA A 87 -7.37 11.64 4.07
C ALA A 87 -6.74 11.87 5.45
N PHE A 88 -6.17 13.05 5.71
CA PHE A 88 -5.62 13.39 7.02
C PHE A 88 -6.68 13.35 8.13
N LEU A 89 -7.86 13.92 7.89
CA LEU A 89 -8.97 13.94 8.86
C LEU A 89 -9.56 12.54 9.10
N ALA A 90 -9.51 11.66 8.10
CA ALA A 90 -9.89 10.26 8.22
C ALA A 90 -8.82 9.39 8.90
N GLY A 91 -7.63 9.94 9.19
CA GLY A 91 -6.50 9.22 9.77
C GLY A 91 -5.75 8.32 8.78
N GLN A 92 -5.80 8.64 7.48
CA GLN A 92 -5.17 7.90 6.38
C GLN A 92 -3.91 8.55 5.83
#